data_AF-A0A359MZ10-F1
#
_entry.id   AF-A0A359MZ10-F1
#
_cell.length_a   1.000
_cell.length_b   1.000
_cell.length_c   1.000
_cell.angle_alpha   90.00
_cell.angle_beta   90.00
_cell.angle_gamma   90.00
#
_symmetry.space_group_name_H-M   'P 1'
#
loop_
_entity.id
_entity.type
_entity.pdbx_description
1 polymer ?
#
loop_
_entity_poly.entity_id
_entity_poly.type
_entity_poly.pdbx_seq_one_letter_code
_entity_poly.pdbx_strand_id
1 'polypeptide(L)' 'MYVPGTNKSEQSVILQAHMDMVCVKTDNCFHNFESDPLDIYEEDGFLKARNTTLGADNGV' A
#
# COMPACT_ATOMS: atom_id res chain seq x y z
N MET A 1 -12.95 24.89 -0.92
CA MET A 1 -14.27 25.12 -1.51
C MET A 1 -14.62 23.87 -2.31
N TYR A 2 -15.64 23.12 -1.90
CA TYR A 2 -16.09 21.92 -2.63
C TYR A 2 -16.88 22.36 -3.87
N VAL A 3 -16.51 21.84 -5.04
CA VAL A 3 -17.26 22.02 -6.30
C VAL A 3 -17.77 20.64 -6.71
N PRO A 4 -19.10 20.42 -6.78
CA PRO A 4 -19.62 19.11 -7.16
C PRO A 4 -19.28 18.80 -8.62
N GLY A 5 -18.78 17.59 -8.87
CA GLY A 5 -18.47 17.12 -10.23
C GLY A 5 -19.68 16.76 -11.09
N THR A 6 -20.91 16.88 -10.55
CA THR A 6 -22.14 16.58 -11.29
C THR A 6 -23.29 17.49 -10.85
N ASN A 7 -24.22 17.79 -11.77
CA ASN A 7 -25.43 18.59 -11.52
C ASN A 7 -26.60 17.76 -10.96
N LYS A 8 -26.34 16.56 -10.42
CA LYS A 8 -27.36 15.66 -9.88
C LYS A 8 -27.09 15.34 -8.41
N SER A 9 -28.15 15.23 -7.62
CA SER A 9 -28.12 14.74 -6.24
C SER A 9 -27.98 13.21 -6.25
N GLU A 10 -26.83 12.73 -6.71
CA GLU A 10 -26.44 11.32 -6.58
C GLU A 10 -25.89 11.06 -5.17
N GLN A 11 -26.06 9.85 -4.65
CA GLN A 11 -25.47 9.49 -3.35
C GLN A 11 -23.95 9.61 -3.42
N SER A 12 -23.36 10.37 -2.49
CA SER A 12 -21.90 10.52 -2.40
C SER A 12 -21.28 9.25 -1.85
N VAL A 13 -20.18 8.81 -2.47
CA VAL A 13 -19.37 7.67 -2.01
C VAL A 13 -17.96 8.17 -1.68
N ILE A 14 -17.40 7.70 -0.56
CA ILE A 14 -16.02 7.97 -0.16
C ILE A 14 -15.29 6.62 -0.05
N LEU A 15 -14.14 6.51 -0.70
CA LEU A 15 -13.20 5.42 -0.51
C LEU A 15 -12.00 5.97 0.26
N GLN A 16 -11.60 5.31 1.34
CA GLN A 16 -10.49 5.74 2.19
C GLN A 16 -9.48 4.60 2.34
N ALA A 17 -8.21 4.95 2.18
CA ALA A 17 -7.05 4.11 2.44
C ALA A 17 -5.97 4.96 3.15
N HIS A 18 -4.91 4.33 3.65
CA HIS A 18 -3.76 5.03 4.21
C HIS A 18 -2.53 4.82 3.31
N MET A 19 -1.56 5.72 3.42
CA MET A 19 -0.40 5.80 2.52
C MET A 19 0.89 5.22 3.12
N ASP A 20 0.88 4.93 4.41
CA ASP A 20 1.98 4.36 5.15
C ASP A 20 1.90 2.83 5.19
N MET A 21 3.02 2.20 5.52
CA MET A 21 3.10 0.77 5.78
C MET A 21 3.79 0.51 7.10
N VAL A 22 3.58 -0.69 7.66
CA VAL A 22 4.34 -1.16 8.81
C VAL A 22 5.70 -1.65 8.33
N CYS A 23 6.78 -1.03 8.80
CA CYS A 23 8.16 -1.35 8.39
C CYS A 23 8.79 -2.42 9.29
N VAL A 24 8.56 -3.71 8.98
CA VAL A 24 9.13 -4.85 9.73
C VAL A 24 9.86 -5.77 8.77
N LYS A 25 11.05 -6.23 9.17
CA LYS A 25 11.91 -7.14 8.39
C LYS A 25 12.51 -8.22 9.28
N THR A 26 12.92 -9.34 8.69
CA THR A 26 13.63 -10.40 9.42
C THR A 26 15.05 -9.94 9.81
N ASP A 27 15.65 -10.55 10.83
CA ASP A 27 16.95 -10.15 11.38
C ASP A 27 18.09 -10.04 10.34
N ASN A 28 18.09 -10.88 9.30
CA ASN A 28 19.13 -10.92 8.27
C ASN A 28 18.81 -10.05 7.04
N CYS A 29 17.80 -9.18 7.11
CA CYS A 29 17.39 -8.31 6.01
C CYS A 29 18.00 -6.92 6.13
N PHE A 30 18.77 -6.50 5.13
CA PHE A 30 19.48 -5.21 5.12
C PHE A 30 18.68 -4.06 4.51
N HIS A 31 17.42 -4.30 4.10
CA HIS A 31 16.55 -3.32 3.47
C HIS A 31 16.39 -2.04 4.33
N ASN A 32 16.54 -0.89 3.69
CA ASN A 32 16.27 0.43 4.27
C ASN A 32 14.95 1.00 3.77
N PHE A 33 13.92 1.02 4.61
CA PHE A 33 12.57 1.49 4.24
C PHE A 33 12.49 2.96 3.82
N GLU A 34 13.49 3.79 4.12
CA GLU A 34 13.50 5.20 3.71
C GLU A 34 13.98 5.40 2.27
N SER A 35 14.74 4.45 1.72
CA SER A 35 15.43 4.62 0.43
C SER A 35 15.24 3.48 -0.55
N ASP A 36 15.04 2.27 -0.06
CA ASP A 36 15.08 1.06 -0.87
C ASP A 36 13.67 0.70 -1.33
N PRO A 37 13.49 0.32 -2.60
CA PRO A 37 12.23 -0.27 -3.05
C PRO A 37 12.05 -1.67 -2.46
N LEU A 38 10.80 -2.10 -2.28
CA LEU A 38 10.47 -3.48 -1.90
C LEU A 38 10.84 -4.45 -3.03
N ASP A 39 11.51 -5.56 -2.69
CA ASP A 39 11.75 -6.69 -3.59
C ASP A 39 10.51 -7.59 -3.60
N ILE A 40 9.56 -7.25 -4.48
CA ILE A 40 8.28 -7.95 -4.64
C ILE A 40 8.44 -9.11 -5.63
N TYR A 41 7.90 -10.27 -5.26
CA TYR A 41 7.86 -11.47 -6.10
C TYR A 41 6.50 -12.15 -6.01
N GLU A 42 6.17 -12.93 -7.03
CA GLU A 42 5.00 -13.80 -7.06
C GLU A 42 5.42 -15.22 -6.67
N GLU A 43 4.61 -15.85 -5.82
CA GLU A 43 4.75 -17.25 -5.44
C GLU A 43 3.35 -17.86 -5.29
N ASP A 44 3.07 -18.91 -6.05
CA ASP A 44 1.80 -19.64 -6.06
C ASP A 44 0.56 -18.75 -6.29
N GLY A 45 0.70 -17.71 -7.12
CA GLY A 45 -0.35 -16.73 -7.43
C GLY A 45 -0.48 -15.59 -6.41
N PHE A 46 0.39 -15.53 -5.40
CA PHE A 46 0.37 -14.48 -4.37
C PHE A 46 1.60 -13.58 -4.48
N LEU A 47 1.39 -12.26 -4.37
CA LEU A 47 2.48 -11.30 -4.24
C LEU A 47 3.03 -11.31 -2.81
N LYS A 48 4.36 -11.24 -2.68
CA LYS A 48 5.12 -11.25 -1.43
C LYS A 48 6.32 -10.31 -1.54
N ALA A 49 6.81 -9.78 -0.42
CA ALA A 49 8.07 -9.04 -0.36
C ALA A 49 9.15 -9.92 0.30
N ARG A 50 10.39 -9.89 -0.20
CA ARG A 50 11.47 -10.72 0.37
C ARG A 50 11.89 -10.21 1.74
N ASN A 51 11.71 -11.06 2.75
CA ASN A 51 12.23 -10.87 4.11
C ASN A 51 11.78 -9.56 4.80
N THR A 52 10.72 -8.95 4.31
CA THR A 52 10.14 -7.70 4.80
C THR A 52 8.62 -7.73 4.66
N THR A 53 7.92 -6.86 5.36
CA THR A 53 6.49 -6.62 5.17
C THR A 53 6.19 -6.16 3.75
N LEU A 54 5.07 -6.64 3.20
CA LEU A 54 4.65 -6.31 1.84
C LEU A 54 3.97 -4.95 1.72
N GLY A 55 3.25 -4.50 2.75
CA GLY A 55 2.42 -3.27 2.70
C GLY A 55 1.03 -3.44 2.05
N ALA A 56 0.63 -4.69 1.80
CA ALA A 56 -0.66 -5.04 1.18
C ALA A 56 -1.91 -4.44 1.87
N ASP A 57 -1.79 -4.03 3.13
CA ASP A 57 -2.78 -3.22 3.83
C ASP A 57 -2.29 -1.76 3.87
N ASN A 58 -2.74 -0.85 2.98
CA ASN A 58 -3.80 -1.04 1.97
C ASN A 58 -3.36 -0.72 0.54
N GLY A 59 -2.15 -1.13 0.16
CA GLY A 59 -1.67 -1.02 -1.23
C GLY A 59 -0.30 -0.34 -1.40
N VAL A 60 0.51 -0.31 -0.34
CA VAL A 60 1.92 0.07 -0.38
C VAL A 60 2.79 -1.16 -0.55
#